data_AF-A0A150JA51-F1
#
_entry.id   AF-A0A150JA51-F1
#
_cell.length_a   1.000
_cell.length_b   1.000
_cell.length_c   1.000
_cell.angle_alpha   90.00
_cell.angle_beta   90.00
_cell.angle_gamma   90.00
#
_symmetry.space_group_name_H-M   'P 1'
#
loop_
_entity.id
_entity.type
_entity.pdbx_description
1 polymer ?
#
loop_
_entity_poly.entity_id
_entity_poly.type
_entity_poly.pdbx_seq_one_letter_code
_entity_poly.pdbx_strand_id
1 'polypeptide(L)'
;MEFKEASLRERKLYYHEEWNKNDVPEFIIDRIHEREFAFDHDGNGYNDRYKEFKTVDLFADFLVKNFPYAVCTSVSFYSNPKNREEWKGAELVFDIDAKDLAVKSCYCKEGQVCEKCLTEAKEIVLNIKDTLIGDLGVKYLSLVYSGRGYHLRVYDNEVLSLERRSEILEYVTGSKRPKEQIMFLSHGYPAVYRKMFVLTFKKMKENDLPFNKKVVDNLLTEKDIIISKILNCNPNYLDLKGIGDKTKNEFLTHIEKINASLVDGKVTVDVKRILRLPSTLHSKVSMKCVEIKNIENFDPLKDAVPKFVFERKD
;
A
#
# COMPACT_ATOMS: atom_id res chain seq x y z
N MET A 1 8.20 7.42 18.83
CA MET A 1 9.24 6.50 18.29
C MET A 1 9.83 7.14 17.04
N GLU A 2 11.16 7.12 16.89
CA GLU A 2 11.83 7.73 15.74
C GLU A 2 12.20 6.65 14.71
N PHE A 3 11.78 6.83 13.46
CA PHE A 3 12.14 5.94 12.37
C PHE A 3 13.60 6.19 11.97
N LYS A 4 14.49 5.31 12.43
CA LYS A 4 15.94 5.35 12.13
C LYS A 4 16.37 4.12 11.37
N GLU A 5 17.50 4.26 10.68
CA GLU A 5 18.15 3.16 9.99
C GLU A 5 18.79 2.17 10.98
N ALA A 6 18.62 0.88 10.73
CA ALA A 6 19.20 -0.19 11.54
C ALA A 6 20.67 -0.41 11.16
N SER A 7 21.54 -0.41 12.16
CA SER A 7 22.94 -0.75 12.01
C SER A 7 23.13 -2.23 11.65
N LEU A 8 24.31 -2.59 11.14
CA LEU A 8 24.66 -4.00 10.87
C LEU A 8 24.53 -4.88 12.13
N ARG A 9 24.91 -4.34 13.30
CA ARG A 9 24.78 -5.03 14.59
C ARG A 9 23.31 -5.30 14.93
N GLU A 10 22.44 -4.31 14.76
CA GLU A 10 21.00 -4.46 15.04
C GLU A 10 20.33 -5.45 14.09
N ARG A 11 20.71 -5.45 12.80
CA ARG A 11 20.27 -6.48 11.86
C ARG A 11 20.68 -7.88 12.31
N LYS A 12 21.94 -8.04 12.73
CA LYS A 12 22.44 -9.31 13.26
C LYS A 12 21.63 -9.74 14.50
N LEU A 13 21.42 -8.86 15.47
CA LEU A 13 20.61 -9.14 16.66
C LEU A 13 19.19 -9.57 16.27
N TYR A 14 18.54 -8.83 15.37
CA TYR A 14 17.19 -9.16 14.91
C TYR A 14 17.11 -10.57 14.33
N TYR A 15 17.94 -10.91 13.34
CA TYR A 15 17.84 -12.22 12.69
C TYR A 15 18.33 -13.40 13.55
N HIS A 16 19.21 -13.18 14.52
CA HIS A 16 19.68 -14.24 15.42
C HIS A 16 18.80 -14.46 16.65
N GLU A 17 18.20 -13.40 17.21
CA GLU A 17 17.60 -13.44 18.55
C GLU A 17 16.09 -13.14 18.57
N GLU A 18 15.56 -12.45 17.56
CA GLU A 18 14.14 -12.07 17.52
C GLU A 18 13.36 -12.71 16.38
N TRP A 19 13.91 -12.73 15.16
CA TRP A 19 13.22 -13.24 13.98
C TRP A 19 12.92 -14.73 14.12
N ASN A 20 11.70 -15.12 13.79
CA ASN A 20 11.27 -16.51 13.83
C ASN A 20 10.68 -16.93 12.48
N LYS A 21 11.11 -18.09 11.97
CA LYS A 21 10.58 -18.68 10.73
C LYS A 21 9.07 -18.93 10.79
N ASN A 22 8.50 -19.14 11.97
CA ASN A 22 7.07 -19.35 12.19
C ASN A 22 6.25 -18.07 11.99
N ASP A 23 6.89 -16.89 11.96
CA ASP A 23 6.23 -15.62 11.67
C ASP A 23 6.12 -15.36 10.16
N VAL A 24 6.75 -16.19 9.32
CA VAL A 24 6.55 -16.16 7.86
C VAL A 24 5.12 -16.61 7.56
N PRO A 25 4.31 -15.83 6.82
CA PRO A 25 2.93 -16.19 6.54
C PRO A 25 2.77 -17.49 5.74
N GLU A 26 1.68 -18.19 5.99
CA GLU A 26 1.33 -19.46 5.32
C GLU A 26 1.27 -19.30 3.79
N PHE A 27 0.68 -18.21 3.29
CA PHE A 27 0.61 -17.93 1.85
C PHE A 27 1.99 -17.75 1.16
N ILE A 28 3.05 -17.49 1.95
CA ILE A 28 4.43 -17.50 1.47
C ILE A 28 5.02 -18.91 1.58
N ILE A 29 4.83 -19.60 2.72
CA ILE A 29 5.37 -20.93 2.99
C ILE A 29 4.85 -21.96 1.98
N ASP A 30 3.55 -22.00 1.73
CA ASP A 30 2.88 -23.01 0.89
C ASP A 30 3.47 -23.08 -0.52
N ARG A 31 3.93 -21.95 -1.03
CA ARG A 31 4.48 -21.80 -2.40
C ARG A 31 5.91 -21.26 -2.38
N ILE A 32 6.65 -21.49 -1.30
CA ILE A 32 8.01 -20.95 -1.14
C ILE A 32 8.95 -21.40 -2.27
N HIS A 33 8.79 -22.64 -2.72
CA HIS A 33 9.60 -23.27 -3.77
C HIS A 33 9.29 -22.78 -5.19
N GLU A 34 8.22 -22.00 -5.35
CA GLU A 34 7.78 -21.44 -6.64
C GLU A 34 8.10 -19.95 -6.75
N ARG A 35 8.74 -19.35 -5.74
CA ARG A 35 9.02 -17.92 -5.70
C ARG A 35 10.49 -17.62 -5.90
N GLU A 36 10.75 -16.49 -6.56
CA GLU A 36 12.05 -15.85 -6.52
C GLU A 36 12.21 -15.10 -5.20
N PHE A 37 13.43 -15.13 -4.67
CA PHE A 37 13.87 -14.29 -3.55
C PHE A 37 14.94 -13.32 -4.01
N ALA A 38 14.90 -12.15 -3.39
CA ALA A 38 15.77 -11.03 -3.66
C ALA A 38 16.27 -10.43 -2.35
N PHE A 39 17.57 -10.14 -2.27
CA PHE A 39 18.21 -9.64 -1.08
C PHE A 39 18.96 -8.35 -1.37
N ASP A 40 18.82 -7.41 -0.45
CA ASP A 40 19.70 -6.27 -0.29
C ASP A 40 20.55 -6.55 0.95
N HIS A 41 21.87 -6.55 0.82
CA HIS A 41 22.79 -6.92 1.89
C HIS A 41 23.27 -5.70 2.69
N ASP A 42 23.31 -4.52 2.07
CA ASP A 42 24.04 -3.35 2.56
C ASP A 42 23.30 -2.01 2.36
N GLY A 43 22.09 -2.03 1.80
CA GLY A 43 21.28 -0.84 1.53
C GLY A 43 21.45 -0.28 0.11
N ASN A 44 22.21 -0.96 -0.75
CA ASN A 44 22.48 -0.54 -2.13
C ASN A 44 21.52 -1.17 -3.16
N GLY A 45 20.38 -1.67 -2.68
CA GLY A 45 19.32 -2.23 -3.51
C GLY A 45 19.40 -3.75 -3.68
N TYR A 46 18.38 -4.30 -4.34
CA TYR A 46 18.18 -5.74 -4.51
C TYR A 46 19.06 -6.31 -5.63
N ASN A 47 20.38 -6.33 -5.43
CA ASN A 47 21.34 -6.84 -6.41
C ASN A 47 21.46 -8.38 -6.38
N ASP A 48 21.22 -9.00 -5.22
CA ASP A 48 21.22 -10.45 -5.08
C ASP A 48 19.83 -11.00 -5.42
N ARG A 49 19.62 -11.34 -6.70
CA ARG A 49 18.34 -11.75 -7.29
C ARG A 49 18.33 -13.24 -7.65
N TYR A 50 17.16 -13.73 -8.05
CA TYR A 50 17.02 -15.07 -8.63
C TYR A 50 17.35 -16.21 -7.67
N LYS A 51 17.25 -15.97 -6.36
CA LYS A 51 17.40 -17.01 -5.34
C LYS A 51 16.11 -17.82 -5.24
N GLU A 52 16.24 -19.08 -4.88
CA GLU A 52 15.12 -19.97 -4.59
C GLU A 52 15.39 -20.74 -3.30
N PHE A 53 14.32 -21.11 -2.59
CA PHE A 53 14.38 -21.93 -1.39
C PHE A 53 13.34 -23.04 -1.48
N LYS A 54 13.74 -24.29 -1.22
CA LYS A 54 12.81 -25.42 -1.24
C LYS A 54 11.94 -25.50 0.02
N THR A 55 12.44 -24.99 1.14
CA THR A 55 11.76 -25.01 2.44
C THR A 55 12.02 -23.71 3.20
N VAL A 56 11.15 -23.41 4.17
CA VAL A 56 11.31 -22.26 5.07
C VAL A 56 12.56 -22.41 5.96
N ASP A 57 13.00 -23.63 6.25
CA ASP A 57 14.22 -23.88 7.03
C ASP A 57 15.48 -23.43 6.29
N LEU A 58 15.61 -23.78 5.01
CA LEU A 58 16.73 -23.31 4.18
C LEU A 58 16.75 -21.79 4.04
N PHE A 59 15.56 -21.18 3.98
CA PHE A 59 15.42 -19.74 3.99
C PHE A 59 15.85 -19.13 5.33
N ALA A 60 15.45 -19.73 6.45
CA ALA A 60 15.84 -19.31 7.80
C ALA A 60 17.36 -19.37 7.99
N ASP A 61 18.01 -20.48 7.61
CA ASP A 61 19.47 -20.63 7.68
C ASP A 61 20.18 -19.53 6.90
N PHE A 62 19.65 -19.17 5.72
CA PHE A 62 20.18 -18.07 4.93
C PHE A 62 20.05 -16.73 5.63
N LEU A 63 18.89 -16.41 6.22
CA LEU A 63 18.69 -15.14 6.92
C LEU A 63 19.60 -14.99 8.14
N VAL A 64 19.70 -16.03 8.96
CA VAL A 64 20.56 -16.04 10.15
C VAL A 64 22.03 -15.85 9.76
N LYS A 65 22.48 -16.51 8.69
CA LYS A 65 23.86 -16.40 8.21
C LYS A 65 24.20 -15.03 7.62
N ASN A 66 23.26 -14.38 6.94
CA ASN A 66 23.54 -13.18 6.12
C ASN A 66 22.99 -11.87 6.69
N PHE A 67 22.03 -11.90 7.63
CA PHE A 67 21.41 -10.72 8.26
C PHE A 67 21.11 -9.56 7.28
N PRO A 68 20.38 -9.83 6.19
CA PRO A 68 20.24 -8.91 5.06
C PRO A 68 19.57 -7.58 5.45
N TYR A 69 19.94 -6.51 4.74
CA TYR A 69 19.36 -5.18 4.90
C TYR A 69 17.88 -5.16 4.52
N ALA A 70 17.51 -5.83 3.44
CA ALA A 70 16.12 -6.05 3.05
C ALA A 70 15.95 -7.40 2.36
N VAL A 71 14.78 -7.98 2.52
CA VAL A 71 14.40 -9.25 1.90
C VAL A 71 13.10 -9.05 1.15
N CYS A 72 13.07 -9.49 -0.09
CA CYS A 72 11.89 -9.48 -0.93
C CYS A 72 11.65 -10.85 -1.55
N THR A 73 10.39 -11.10 -1.90
CA THR A 73 9.98 -12.27 -2.67
C THR A 73 9.06 -11.86 -3.81
N SER A 74 9.09 -12.62 -4.91
CA SER A 74 8.23 -12.37 -6.06
C SER A 74 6.75 -12.50 -5.71
N VAL A 75 5.94 -11.67 -6.34
CA VAL A 75 4.48 -11.85 -6.39
C VAL A 75 4.08 -12.92 -7.41
N SER A 76 4.99 -13.23 -8.34
CA SER A 76 4.87 -14.33 -9.30
C SER A 76 5.28 -15.69 -8.73
N PHE A 77 4.70 -16.72 -9.34
CA PHE A 77 5.02 -18.12 -9.16
C PHE A 77 5.62 -18.71 -10.45
N TYR A 78 6.62 -19.57 -10.31
CA TYR A 78 7.37 -20.18 -11.41
C TYR A 78 7.66 -21.66 -11.09
N SER A 79 7.71 -22.54 -12.10
CA SER A 79 8.29 -23.87 -11.88
C SER A 79 9.81 -23.82 -11.67
N ASN A 80 10.49 -22.86 -12.31
CA ASN A 80 11.93 -22.63 -12.17
C ASN A 80 12.19 -21.15 -11.77
N PRO A 81 12.08 -20.80 -10.47
CA PRO A 81 12.19 -19.42 -10.00
C PRO A 81 13.56 -18.79 -10.25
N LYS A 82 14.64 -19.59 -10.21
CA LYS A 82 16.01 -19.11 -10.47
C LYS A 82 16.17 -18.52 -11.88
N ASN A 83 15.42 -18.99 -12.86
CA ASN A 83 15.44 -18.42 -14.21
C ASN A 83 14.17 -17.60 -14.53
N ARG A 84 13.18 -17.58 -13.62
CA ARG A 84 11.81 -17.08 -13.88
C ARG A 84 11.16 -17.73 -15.11
N GLU A 85 11.39 -19.02 -15.28
CA GLU A 85 10.83 -19.82 -16.37
C GLU A 85 9.55 -20.53 -15.92
N GLU A 86 8.70 -20.87 -16.88
CA GLU A 86 7.42 -21.55 -16.64
C GLU A 86 6.54 -20.80 -15.62
N TRP A 87 6.18 -19.57 -15.97
CA TRP A 87 5.32 -18.73 -15.14
C TRP A 87 3.96 -19.38 -14.89
N LYS A 88 3.57 -19.51 -13.62
CA LYS A 88 2.33 -20.16 -13.17
C LYS A 88 1.22 -19.18 -12.77
N GLY A 89 1.54 -17.88 -12.72
CA GLY A 89 0.62 -16.86 -12.24
C GLY A 89 1.29 -15.85 -11.32
N ALA A 90 0.57 -14.80 -10.95
CA ALA A 90 1.04 -13.80 -10.00
C ALA A 90 -0.10 -13.28 -9.11
N GLU A 91 0.19 -13.06 -7.83
CA GLU A 91 -0.71 -12.34 -6.93
C GLU A 91 -1.06 -10.96 -7.50
N LEU A 92 -2.29 -10.48 -7.28
CA LEU A 92 -2.61 -9.06 -7.48
C LEU A 92 -2.24 -8.31 -6.21
N VAL A 93 -1.40 -7.30 -6.36
CA VAL A 93 -0.83 -6.59 -5.22
C VAL A 93 -1.08 -5.09 -5.31
N PHE A 94 -1.36 -4.47 -4.18
CA PHE A 94 -1.49 -3.02 -4.05
C PHE A 94 -0.49 -2.55 -3.00
N ASP A 95 0.36 -1.59 -3.35
CA ASP A 95 1.35 -1.00 -2.44
C ASP A 95 1.00 0.47 -2.18
N ILE A 96 0.67 0.75 -0.91
CA ILE A 96 0.33 2.06 -0.41
C ILE A 96 1.46 2.51 0.51
N ASP A 97 2.41 3.28 -0.01
CA ASP A 97 3.52 3.83 0.77
C ASP A 97 3.14 5.18 1.39
N ALA A 98 3.12 5.27 2.73
CA ALA A 98 2.72 6.48 3.45
C ALA A 98 3.66 7.67 3.18
N LYS A 99 4.90 7.41 2.74
CA LYS A 99 5.85 8.48 2.41
C LYS A 99 5.45 9.20 1.11
N ASP A 100 4.81 8.49 0.17
CA ASP A 100 4.49 8.96 -1.18
C ASP A 100 3.05 9.45 -1.34
N LEU A 101 2.23 9.40 -0.27
CA LEU A 101 0.88 9.96 -0.31
C LEU A 101 0.93 11.44 -0.73
N ALA A 102 0.30 11.72 -1.87
CA ALA A 102 0.25 13.06 -2.46
C ALA A 102 -0.47 14.08 -1.55
N VAL A 103 -1.51 13.63 -0.84
CA VAL A 103 -2.24 14.42 0.15
C VAL A 103 -2.22 13.72 1.49
N LYS A 104 -1.80 14.44 2.55
CA LYS A 104 -1.72 13.93 3.91
C LYS A 104 -1.84 15.02 4.96
N SER A 105 -2.42 14.71 6.12
CA SER A 105 -2.62 15.68 7.20
C SER A 105 -1.32 16.09 7.90
N CYS A 106 -0.25 15.29 7.80
CA CYS A 106 1.06 15.63 8.37
C CYS A 106 1.95 16.48 7.44
N TYR A 107 3.14 16.84 7.92
CA TYR A 107 4.17 17.60 7.20
C TYR A 107 5.52 16.87 7.22
N CYS A 108 5.48 15.53 7.13
CA CYS A 108 6.70 14.72 7.07
C CYS A 108 7.60 15.17 5.92
N LYS A 109 8.91 15.22 6.17
CA LYS A 109 9.91 15.44 5.12
C LYS A 109 9.87 14.30 4.10
N GLU A 110 10.42 14.57 2.92
CA GLU A 110 10.54 13.57 1.86
C GLU A 110 11.20 12.27 2.38
N GLY A 111 10.61 11.13 2.03
CA GLY A 111 11.07 9.81 2.45
C GLY A 111 10.77 9.42 3.91
N GLN A 112 10.28 10.34 4.74
CA GLN A 112 9.92 10.08 6.15
C GLN A 112 8.43 9.78 6.32
N VAL A 113 8.11 9.05 7.38
CA VAL A 113 6.73 8.71 7.78
C VAL A 113 6.48 9.03 9.26
N CYS A 114 5.22 9.12 9.64
CA CYS A 114 4.77 9.27 11.02
C CYS A 114 3.46 8.50 11.23
N GLU A 115 2.99 8.42 12.47
CA GLU A 115 1.71 7.79 12.83
C GLU A 115 0.53 8.27 11.98
N LYS A 116 0.46 9.59 11.71
CA LYS A 116 -0.65 10.19 10.95
C LYS A 116 -0.70 9.67 9.51
N CYS A 117 0.39 9.76 8.74
CA CYS A 117 0.36 9.27 7.35
C CYS A 117 0.29 7.73 7.28
N LEU A 118 0.81 7.00 8.27
CA LEU A 118 0.59 5.56 8.37
C LEU A 118 -0.89 5.23 8.61
N THR A 119 -1.58 5.99 9.45
CA THR A 119 -3.03 5.84 9.66
C THR A 119 -3.81 6.16 8.38
N GLU A 120 -3.39 7.18 7.64
CA GLU A 120 -4.03 7.53 6.37
C GLU A 120 -3.78 6.50 5.27
N ALA A 121 -2.58 5.91 5.21
CA ALA A 121 -2.29 4.77 4.32
C ALA A 121 -3.12 3.54 4.71
N LYS A 122 -3.31 3.30 6.02
CA LYS A 122 -4.18 2.24 6.56
C LYS A 122 -5.63 2.42 6.10
N GLU A 123 -6.16 3.65 6.15
CA GLU A 123 -7.51 3.96 5.66
C GLU A 123 -7.67 3.67 4.16
N ILE A 124 -6.68 4.02 3.33
CA ILE A 124 -6.70 3.78 1.88
C ILE A 124 -6.73 2.28 1.59
N VAL A 125 -5.79 1.52 2.17
CA VAL A 125 -5.69 0.08 1.90
C VAL A 125 -6.94 -0.68 2.38
N LEU A 126 -7.59 -0.21 3.45
CA LEU A 126 -8.84 -0.80 3.93
C LEU A 126 -10.02 -0.52 3.00
N ASN A 127 -10.14 0.69 2.46
CA ASN A 127 -11.16 0.98 1.44
C ASN A 127 -10.97 0.13 0.18
N ILE A 128 -9.72 -0.08 -0.24
CA ILE A 128 -9.39 -0.97 -1.37
C ILE A 128 -9.77 -2.42 -1.02
N LYS A 129 -9.40 -2.91 0.17
CA LYS A 129 -9.75 -4.25 0.66
C LYS A 129 -11.26 -4.47 0.66
N ASP A 130 -12.02 -3.54 1.22
CA ASP A 130 -13.48 -3.63 1.30
C ASP A 130 -14.12 -3.65 -0.09
N THR A 131 -13.57 -2.86 -1.03
CA THR A 131 -14.02 -2.85 -2.44
C THR A 131 -13.72 -4.18 -3.13
N LEU A 132 -12.53 -4.74 -2.93
CA LEU A 132 -12.14 -6.04 -3.50
C LEU A 132 -13.06 -7.17 -3.00
N ILE A 133 -13.38 -7.19 -1.70
CA ILE A 133 -14.27 -8.20 -1.12
C ILE A 133 -15.71 -7.96 -1.56
N GLY A 134 -16.23 -6.75 -1.38
CA GLY A 134 -17.65 -6.43 -1.55
C GLY A 134 -18.09 -6.36 -3.01
N ASP A 135 -17.32 -5.70 -3.86
CA ASP A 135 -17.70 -5.45 -5.25
C ASP A 135 -17.14 -6.52 -6.20
N LEU A 136 -15.93 -7.04 -5.91
CA LEU A 136 -15.21 -7.96 -6.81
C LEU A 136 -15.19 -9.41 -6.31
N GLY A 137 -15.76 -9.70 -5.12
CA GLY A 137 -15.91 -11.06 -4.61
C GLY A 137 -14.60 -11.76 -4.25
N VAL A 138 -13.53 -11.00 -3.98
CA VAL A 138 -12.22 -11.54 -3.56
C VAL A 138 -12.36 -12.29 -2.24
N LYS A 139 -11.83 -13.52 -2.17
CA LYS A 139 -11.93 -14.38 -0.98
C LYS A 139 -10.61 -14.49 -0.24
N TYR A 140 -9.50 -14.54 -0.97
CA TYR A 140 -8.19 -14.87 -0.43
C TYR A 140 -7.23 -13.69 -0.57
N LEU A 141 -7.03 -12.98 0.53
CA LEU A 141 -6.12 -11.86 0.61
C LEU A 141 -5.36 -11.82 1.93
N SER A 142 -4.19 -11.17 1.91
CA SER A 142 -3.38 -10.88 3.09
C SER A 142 -3.01 -9.41 3.09
N LEU A 143 -3.14 -8.78 4.25
CA LEU A 143 -2.75 -7.39 4.49
C LEU A 143 -1.44 -7.38 5.26
N VAL A 144 -0.44 -6.64 4.77
CA VAL A 144 0.90 -6.63 5.33
C VAL A 144 1.32 -5.20 5.60
N TYR A 145 1.78 -4.91 6.82
CA TYR A 145 2.53 -3.68 7.09
C TYR A 145 3.95 -3.82 6.55
N SER A 146 4.35 -2.94 5.64
CA SER A 146 5.64 -3.04 4.94
C SER A 146 6.80 -2.35 5.65
N GLY A 147 6.52 -1.63 6.75
CA GLY A 147 7.48 -0.78 7.47
C GLY A 147 7.23 0.73 7.25
N ARG A 148 6.75 1.13 6.07
CA ARG A 148 6.38 2.55 5.77
C ARG A 148 5.00 2.70 5.18
N GLY A 149 4.28 1.60 5.03
CA GLY A 149 3.02 1.56 4.34
C GLY A 149 2.40 0.18 4.46
N TYR A 150 1.53 -0.14 3.51
CA TYR A 150 0.81 -1.40 3.52
C TYR A 150 0.81 -2.04 2.14
N HIS A 151 1.02 -3.35 2.11
CA HIS A 151 0.76 -4.17 0.95
C HIS A 151 -0.55 -4.92 1.15
N LEU A 152 -1.42 -4.90 0.16
CA LEU A 152 -2.55 -5.84 0.07
C LEU A 152 -2.22 -6.85 -1.02
N ARG A 153 -2.22 -8.14 -0.69
CA ARG A 153 -1.90 -9.23 -1.61
C ARG A 153 -3.12 -10.12 -1.79
N VAL A 154 -3.59 -10.27 -3.02
CA VAL A 154 -4.72 -11.11 -3.41
C VAL A 154 -4.20 -12.32 -4.17
N TYR A 155 -4.62 -13.51 -3.75
CA TYR A 155 -4.11 -14.78 -4.27
C TYR A 155 -5.23 -15.79 -4.58
N ASP A 156 -6.46 -15.31 -4.80
CA ASP A 156 -7.50 -16.09 -5.49
C ASP A 156 -6.97 -16.67 -6.80
N ASN A 157 -7.37 -17.91 -7.12
CA ASN A 157 -6.86 -18.62 -8.30
C ASN A 157 -7.17 -17.87 -9.60
N GLU A 158 -8.34 -17.24 -9.67
CA GLU A 158 -8.82 -16.44 -10.79
C GLU A 158 -7.97 -15.18 -11.04
N VAL A 159 -7.28 -14.70 -10.01
CA VAL A 159 -6.42 -13.52 -10.08
C VAL A 159 -5.02 -13.86 -10.60
N LEU A 160 -4.58 -15.11 -10.46
CA LEU A 160 -3.22 -15.53 -10.81
C LEU A 160 -2.89 -15.28 -12.29
N SER A 161 -3.84 -15.51 -13.19
CA SER A 161 -3.69 -15.29 -14.63
C SER A 161 -4.19 -13.91 -15.11
N LEU A 162 -4.57 -13.01 -14.20
CA LEU A 162 -5.19 -11.73 -14.56
C LEU A 162 -4.21 -10.80 -15.30
N GLU A 163 -4.56 -10.41 -16.53
CA GLU A 163 -3.79 -9.47 -17.36
C GLU A 163 -4.22 -8.01 -17.17
N ARG A 164 -5.54 -7.74 -17.02
CA ARG A 164 -6.13 -6.39 -16.97
C ARG A 164 -6.03 -5.73 -15.59
N ARG A 165 -4.87 -5.82 -14.96
CA ARG A 165 -4.61 -5.36 -13.57
C ARG A 165 -4.80 -3.86 -13.39
N SER A 166 -4.47 -3.07 -14.40
CA SER A 166 -4.66 -1.61 -14.39
C SER A 166 -6.12 -1.19 -14.25
N GLU A 167 -7.06 -2.00 -14.73
CA GLU A 167 -8.49 -1.69 -14.63
C GLU A 167 -9.04 -1.96 -13.24
N ILE A 168 -8.55 -3.02 -12.58
CA ILE A 168 -8.85 -3.24 -11.17
C ILE A 168 -8.26 -2.10 -10.33
N LEU A 169 -7.04 -1.67 -10.64
CA LEU A 169 -6.43 -0.51 -10.01
C LEU A 169 -7.28 0.77 -10.20
N GLU A 170 -7.72 1.06 -11.44
CA GLU A 170 -8.60 2.20 -11.73
C GLU A 170 -9.92 2.11 -10.94
N TYR A 171 -10.46 0.89 -10.83
CA TYR A 171 -11.69 0.61 -10.09
C TYR A 171 -11.53 0.94 -8.60
N VAL A 172 -10.58 0.29 -7.92
CA VAL A 172 -10.44 0.41 -6.46
C VAL A 172 -9.92 1.76 -6.00
N THR A 173 -9.22 2.49 -6.87
CA THR A 173 -8.74 3.85 -6.58
C THR A 173 -9.79 4.92 -6.85
N GLY A 174 -10.87 4.63 -7.58
CA GLY A 174 -11.85 5.64 -7.98
C GLY A 174 -11.19 6.77 -8.77
N SER A 175 -10.26 6.44 -9.66
CA SER A 175 -9.40 7.40 -10.36
C SER A 175 -10.01 7.97 -11.65
N LYS A 176 -11.24 7.61 -11.98
CA LYS A 176 -11.96 8.11 -13.15
C LYS A 176 -13.40 8.44 -12.77
N ARG A 177 -13.87 9.65 -13.06
CA ARG A 177 -15.26 9.97 -12.75
C ARG A 177 -16.22 9.11 -13.58
N PRO A 178 -17.28 8.58 -12.96
CA PRO A 178 -18.41 8.03 -13.70
C PRO A 178 -19.06 9.10 -14.58
N LYS A 179 -19.80 8.67 -15.60
CA LYS A 179 -20.66 9.60 -16.35
C LYS A 179 -21.71 10.19 -15.42
N GLU A 180 -22.10 11.45 -15.65
CA GLU A 180 -23.04 12.18 -14.79
C GLU A 180 -24.35 11.41 -14.55
N GLN A 181 -24.85 10.68 -15.56
CA GLN A 181 -26.09 9.91 -15.46
C GLN A 181 -26.03 8.76 -14.45
N ILE A 182 -24.83 8.27 -14.13
CA ILE A 182 -24.61 7.12 -13.24
C ILE A 182 -23.81 7.46 -11.98
N MET A 183 -23.31 8.71 -11.86
CA MET A 183 -22.45 9.15 -10.76
C MET A 183 -23.06 8.94 -9.36
N PHE A 184 -24.39 8.90 -9.27
CA PHE A 184 -25.14 8.82 -8.01
C PHE A 184 -25.83 7.47 -7.78
N LEU A 185 -25.48 6.43 -8.56
CA LEU A 185 -25.87 5.07 -8.22
C LEU A 185 -25.29 4.68 -6.86
N SER A 186 -26.09 3.99 -6.04
CA SER A 186 -25.75 3.67 -4.65
C SER A 186 -24.66 2.60 -4.50
N HIS A 187 -24.39 1.83 -5.56
CA HIS A 187 -23.48 0.67 -5.53
C HIS A 187 -22.50 0.67 -6.71
N GLY A 188 -21.47 -0.19 -6.61
CA GLY A 188 -20.45 -0.38 -7.63
C GLY A 188 -19.53 0.83 -7.81
N TYR A 189 -18.95 0.95 -9.00
CA TYR A 189 -17.91 1.96 -9.28
C TYR A 189 -18.29 3.40 -8.90
N PRO A 190 -19.52 3.90 -9.13
CA PRO A 190 -19.89 5.25 -8.69
C PRO A 190 -19.80 5.44 -7.17
N ALA A 191 -20.16 4.42 -6.39
CA ALA A 191 -20.02 4.46 -4.94
C ALA A 191 -18.55 4.47 -4.52
N VAL A 192 -17.71 3.65 -5.16
CA VAL A 192 -16.25 3.63 -4.93
C VAL A 192 -15.64 5.00 -5.24
N TYR A 193 -15.96 5.59 -6.40
CA TYR A 193 -15.49 6.92 -6.78
C TYR A 193 -15.87 7.98 -5.73
N ARG A 194 -17.12 8.01 -5.26
CA ARG A 194 -17.56 8.96 -4.24
C ARG A 194 -16.82 8.76 -2.91
N LYS A 195 -16.62 7.51 -2.47
CA LYS A 195 -15.83 7.20 -1.26
C LYS A 195 -14.38 7.70 -1.39
N MET A 196 -13.73 7.42 -2.51
CA MET A 196 -12.36 7.84 -2.77
C MET A 196 -12.22 9.35 -2.92
N PHE A 197 -13.19 10.02 -3.57
CA PHE A 197 -13.28 11.48 -3.59
C PHE A 197 -13.29 12.05 -2.18
N VAL A 198 -14.12 11.52 -1.28
CA VAL A 198 -14.23 12.00 0.10
C VAL A 198 -12.93 11.76 0.86
N LEU A 199 -12.35 10.56 0.75
CA LEU A 199 -11.09 10.20 1.40
C LEU A 199 -9.98 11.20 1.03
N THR A 200 -9.87 11.52 -0.25
CA THR A 200 -8.87 12.46 -0.78
C THR A 200 -9.17 13.89 -0.38
N PHE A 201 -10.38 14.40 -0.64
CA PHE A 201 -10.72 15.81 -0.42
C PHE A 201 -10.71 16.19 1.07
N LYS A 202 -11.08 15.25 1.95
CA LYS A 202 -10.99 15.46 3.41
C LYS A 202 -9.58 15.85 3.86
N LYS A 203 -8.55 15.25 3.25
CA LYS A 203 -7.13 15.43 3.62
C LYS A 203 -6.46 16.62 2.94
N MET A 204 -7.03 17.14 1.87
CA MET A 204 -6.48 18.27 1.11
C MET A 204 -6.37 19.55 1.96
N LYS A 205 -5.28 20.28 1.77
CA LYS A 205 -4.98 21.60 2.34
C LYS A 205 -4.92 22.64 1.21
N GLU A 206 -4.69 23.90 1.59
CA GLU A 206 -4.56 25.02 0.64
C GLU A 206 -3.53 24.72 -0.47
N ASN A 207 -2.35 24.22 -0.09
CA ASN A 207 -1.26 23.92 -1.02
C ASN A 207 -1.52 22.71 -1.94
N ASP A 208 -2.52 21.90 -1.64
CA ASP A 208 -2.87 20.72 -2.44
C ASP A 208 -3.82 21.08 -3.59
N LEU A 209 -4.35 22.31 -3.61
CA LEU A 209 -5.34 22.76 -4.57
C LEU A 209 -4.70 23.73 -5.59
N PRO A 210 -4.64 23.37 -6.89
CA PRO A 210 -3.92 24.15 -7.91
C PRO A 210 -4.76 25.33 -8.44
N PHE A 211 -5.41 26.08 -7.55
CA PHE A 211 -6.30 27.19 -7.89
C PHE A 211 -5.86 28.49 -7.22
N ASN A 212 -6.45 29.61 -7.68
CA ASN A 212 -6.26 30.88 -6.99
C ASN A 212 -6.91 30.85 -5.59
N LYS A 213 -6.42 31.72 -4.70
CA LYS A 213 -6.84 31.79 -3.30
C LYS A 213 -8.36 31.85 -3.11
N LYS A 214 -9.09 32.63 -3.91
CA LYS A 214 -10.55 32.75 -3.80
C LYS A 214 -11.27 31.41 -4.02
N VAL A 215 -10.84 30.63 -5.01
CA VAL A 215 -11.40 29.30 -5.29
C VAL A 215 -11.04 28.32 -4.18
N VAL A 216 -9.79 28.35 -3.72
CA VAL A 216 -9.31 27.50 -2.63
C VAL A 216 -10.08 27.78 -1.33
N ASP A 217 -10.22 29.05 -0.95
CA ASP A 217 -10.97 29.47 0.23
C ASP A 217 -12.43 29.00 0.16
N ASN A 218 -13.09 29.14 -1.00
CA ASN A 218 -14.46 28.64 -1.20
C ASN A 218 -14.55 27.11 -1.04
N LEU A 219 -13.63 26.35 -1.66
CA LEU A 219 -13.62 24.87 -1.57
C LEU A 219 -13.37 24.40 -0.14
N LEU A 220 -12.42 25.02 0.56
CA LEU A 220 -12.06 24.62 1.92
C LEU A 220 -13.12 25.04 2.95
N THR A 221 -13.74 26.22 2.79
CA THR A 221 -14.83 26.68 3.67
C THR A 221 -16.06 25.78 3.54
N GLU A 222 -16.39 25.36 2.33
CA GLU A 222 -17.56 24.51 2.04
C GLU A 222 -17.22 23.01 2.11
N LYS A 223 -16.02 22.62 2.54
CA LYS A 223 -15.50 21.25 2.45
C LYS A 223 -16.45 20.21 3.05
N ASP A 224 -16.89 20.43 4.28
CA ASP A 224 -17.76 19.48 4.99
C ASP A 224 -19.15 19.39 4.34
N ILE A 225 -19.65 20.50 3.79
CA ILE A 225 -20.92 20.55 3.05
C ILE A 225 -20.80 19.78 1.73
N ILE A 226 -19.71 19.96 0.98
CA ILE A 226 -19.43 19.21 -0.26
C ILE A 226 -19.34 17.71 0.04
N ILE A 227 -18.60 17.32 1.08
CA ILE A 227 -18.46 15.92 1.53
C ILE A 227 -19.84 15.34 1.91
N SER A 228 -20.64 16.07 2.68
CA SER A 228 -21.98 15.63 3.06
C SER A 228 -22.88 15.45 1.84
N LYS A 229 -22.87 16.41 0.91
CA LYS A 229 -23.68 16.35 -0.33
C LYS A 229 -23.29 15.16 -1.21
N ILE A 230 -21.99 14.91 -1.42
CA ILE A 230 -21.56 13.78 -2.27
C ILE A 230 -21.87 12.42 -1.64
N LEU A 231 -21.76 12.30 -0.30
CA LEU A 231 -22.14 11.08 0.42
C LEU A 231 -23.65 10.81 0.33
N ASN A 232 -24.47 11.87 0.38
CA ASN A 232 -25.93 11.80 0.24
C ASN A 232 -26.40 11.79 -1.23
N CYS A 233 -25.51 11.49 -2.19
CA CYS A 233 -25.82 11.43 -3.61
C CYS A 233 -26.49 12.68 -4.20
N ASN A 234 -26.18 13.86 -3.66
CA ASN A 234 -26.74 15.12 -4.14
C ASN A 234 -25.98 15.63 -5.39
N PRO A 235 -26.65 15.82 -6.55
CA PRO A 235 -26.01 16.27 -7.77
C PRO A 235 -25.38 17.66 -7.69
N ASN A 236 -25.84 18.50 -6.75
CA ASN A 236 -25.37 19.86 -6.55
C ASN A 236 -24.24 19.96 -5.49
N TYR A 237 -23.45 18.88 -5.33
CA TYR A 237 -22.35 18.81 -4.36
C TYR A 237 -21.24 19.83 -4.62
N LEU A 238 -21.07 20.30 -5.86
CA LEU A 238 -20.14 21.39 -6.23
C LEU A 238 -20.84 22.67 -6.70
N ASP A 239 -22.13 22.84 -6.40
CA ASP A 239 -22.81 24.11 -6.67
C ASP A 239 -22.35 25.17 -5.64
N LEU A 240 -21.28 25.86 -5.99
CA LEU A 240 -20.57 26.82 -5.15
C LEU A 240 -20.61 28.21 -5.81
N LYS A 241 -20.99 29.22 -5.04
CA LYS A 241 -21.13 30.59 -5.53
C LYS A 241 -19.79 31.08 -6.10
N GLY A 242 -19.78 31.46 -7.37
CA GLY A 242 -18.60 32.01 -8.04
C GLY A 242 -17.62 30.95 -8.58
N ILE A 243 -17.99 29.67 -8.57
CA ILE A 243 -17.21 28.59 -9.21
C ILE A 243 -18.02 28.04 -10.40
N GLY A 244 -17.56 28.32 -11.61
CA GLY A 244 -18.17 27.84 -12.85
C GLY A 244 -17.75 26.41 -13.22
N ASP A 245 -18.42 25.82 -14.22
CA ASP A 245 -18.26 24.40 -14.56
C ASP A 245 -16.85 24.04 -15.05
N LYS A 246 -16.12 24.97 -15.66
CA LYS A 246 -14.71 24.76 -16.02
C LYS A 246 -13.87 24.46 -14.77
N THR A 247 -13.98 25.29 -13.74
CA THR A 247 -13.24 25.12 -12.49
C THR A 247 -13.68 23.87 -11.73
N LYS A 248 -14.97 23.53 -11.74
CA LYS A 248 -15.46 22.26 -11.18
C LYS A 248 -14.81 21.07 -11.88
N ASN A 249 -14.76 21.07 -13.21
CA ASN A 249 -14.12 20.00 -13.99
C ASN A 249 -12.62 19.89 -13.74
N GLU A 250 -11.91 21.02 -13.62
CA GLU A 250 -10.49 21.04 -13.25
C GLU A 250 -10.27 20.46 -11.85
N PHE A 251 -11.13 20.78 -10.89
CA PHE A 251 -11.06 20.24 -9.53
C PHE A 251 -11.30 18.73 -9.49
N LEU A 252 -12.33 18.24 -10.19
CA LEU A 252 -12.59 16.80 -10.31
C LEU A 252 -11.43 16.07 -10.99
N THR A 253 -10.87 16.64 -12.06
CA THR A 253 -9.70 16.07 -12.75
C THR A 253 -8.46 16.04 -11.85
N HIS A 254 -8.31 17.00 -10.95
CA HIS A 254 -7.24 17.00 -9.95
C HIS A 254 -7.42 15.90 -8.90
N ILE A 255 -8.65 15.68 -8.42
CA ILE A 255 -8.98 14.57 -7.51
C ILE A 255 -8.69 13.22 -8.18
N GLU A 256 -9.12 13.03 -9.44
CA GLU A 256 -8.85 11.81 -10.23
C GLU A 256 -7.35 11.49 -10.30
N LYS A 257 -6.51 12.50 -10.56
CA LYS A 257 -5.05 12.35 -10.60
C LYS A 257 -4.47 11.94 -9.25
N ILE A 258 -4.93 12.54 -8.16
CA ILE A 258 -4.48 12.17 -6.81
C ILE A 258 -4.91 10.76 -6.47
N ASN A 259 -6.17 10.41 -6.75
CA ASN A 259 -6.71 9.06 -6.58
C ASN A 259 -5.87 8.02 -7.33
N ALA A 260 -5.48 8.30 -8.58
CA ALA A 260 -4.62 7.43 -9.38
C ALA A 260 -3.21 7.22 -8.77
N SER A 261 -2.74 8.15 -7.94
CA SER A 261 -1.45 8.07 -7.23
C SER A 261 -1.52 7.50 -5.81
N LEU A 262 -2.71 7.12 -5.31
CA LEU A 262 -2.84 6.58 -3.95
C LEU A 262 -2.16 5.21 -3.77
N VAL A 263 -1.93 4.51 -4.87
CA VAL A 263 -1.27 3.20 -4.93
C VAL A 263 -0.13 3.28 -5.95
N ASP A 264 1.00 2.62 -5.69
CA ASP A 264 2.02 2.44 -6.73
C ASP A 264 1.47 1.54 -7.85
N GLY A 265 0.97 2.17 -8.91
CA GLY A 265 0.41 1.45 -10.05
C GLY A 265 1.41 0.56 -10.78
N LYS A 266 2.72 0.88 -10.74
CA LYS A 266 3.75 0.01 -11.32
C LYS A 266 3.88 -1.29 -10.54
N VAL A 267 3.70 -1.25 -9.22
CA VAL A 267 3.66 -2.47 -8.38
C VAL A 267 2.49 -3.36 -8.77
N THR A 268 1.33 -2.77 -9.03
CA THR A 268 0.10 -3.54 -9.32
C THR A 268 0.16 -4.21 -10.69
N VAL A 269 0.70 -3.53 -11.70
CA VAL A 269 0.72 -4.01 -13.10
C VAL A 269 1.89 -4.97 -13.38
N ASP A 270 3.02 -4.80 -12.70
CA ASP A 270 4.20 -5.64 -12.90
C ASP A 270 4.02 -7.03 -12.28
N VAL A 271 3.71 -8.03 -13.11
CA VAL A 271 3.55 -9.41 -12.64
C VAL A 271 4.86 -9.99 -12.07
N LYS A 272 6.03 -9.50 -12.48
CA LYS A 272 7.34 -9.98 -11.99
C LYS A 272 7.86 -9.17 -10.80
N ARG A 273 7.00 -8.35 -10.18
CA ARG A 273 7.37 -7.53 -9.03
C ARG A 273 7.84 -8.38 -7.86
N ILE A 274 8.77 -7.83 -7.09
CA ILE A 274 9.19 -8.34 -5.79
C ILE A 274 8.69 -7.37 -4.72
N LEU A 275 8.19 -7.89 -3.59
CA LEU A 275 7.82 -7.07 -2.43
C LEU A 275 8.49 -7.60 -1.17
N ARG A 276 8.62 -6.72 -0.17
CA ARG A 276 9.23 -7.05 1.12
C ARG A 276 8.54 -8.26 1.73
N LEU A 277 9.33 -9.24 2.14
CA LEU A 277 8.84 -10.49 2.71
C LEU A 277 8.29 -10.23 4.13
N PRO A 278 7.03 -10.59 4.44
CA PRO A 278 6.50 -10.45 5.79
C PRO A 278 7.28 -11.32 6.80
N SER A 279 7.45 -10.83 8.02
CA SER A 279 8.40 -11.19 9.09
C SER A 279 9.78 -10.52 9.03
N THR A 280 10.25 -10.03 7.87
CA THR A 280 11.63 -9.51 7.76
C THR A 280 11.77 -8.04 8.16
N LEU A 281 12.99 -7.58 8.41
CA LEU A 281 13.25 -6.21 8.84
C LEU A 281 13.23 -5.22 7.66
N HIS A 282 12.55 -4.07 7.83
CA HIS A 282 12.75 -2.88 7.03
C HIS A 282 13.86 -2.02 7.65
N SER A 283 15.11 -2.31 7.30
CA SER A 283 16.28 -1.69 7.95
C SER A 283 16.29 -0.17 7.88
N LYS A 284 15.84 0.47 6.79
CA LYS A 284 15.82 1.94 6.70
C LYS A 284 15.02 2.65 7.81
N VAL A 285 14.02 1.99 8.37
CA VAL A 285 13.12 2.56 9.39
C VAL A 285 13.07 1.75 10.68
N SER A 286 13.87 0.67 10.78
CA SER A 286 13.91 -0.25 11.92
C SER A 286 12.55 -0.79 12.34
N MET A 287 11.74 -1.22 11.36
CA MET A 287 10.43 -1.80 11.60
C MET A 287 10.35 -3.21 11.01
N LYS A 288 9.63 -4.11 11.69
CA LYS A 288 9.27 -5.43 11.16
C LYS A 288 8.24 -5.28 10.04
N CYS A 289 8.42 -6.02 8.96
CA CYS A 289 7.37 -6.27 7.98
C CYS A 289 6.42 -7.29 8.61
N VAL A 290 5.13 -7.01 8.78
CA VAL A 290 4.23 -7.86 9.58
C VAL A 290 2.96 -8.15 8.79
N GLU A 291 2.56 -9.43 8.71
CA GLU A 291 1.21 -9.79 8.28
C GLU A 291 0.21 -9.39 9.36
N ILE A 292 -0.80 -8.62 8.96
CA ILE A 292 -1.83 -8.10 9.85
C ILE A 292 -3.02 -9.06 9.84
N LYS A 293 -3.09 -9.93 10.86
CA LYS A 293 -4.20 -10.87 11.05
C LYS A 293 -5.47 -10.21 11.56
N ASN A 294 -5.34 -9.22 12.45
CA ASN A 294 -6.46 -8.43 12.96
C ASN A 294 -6.12 -6.94 12.87
N ILE A 295 -6.82 -6.23 11.97
CA ILE A 295 -6.55 -4.82 11.69
C ILE A 295 -7.02 -3.86 12.79
N GLU A 296 -8.05 -4.24 13.55
CA GLU A 296 -8.64 -3.42 14.61
C GLU A 296 -7.66 -3.23 15.77
N ASN A 297 -6.88 -4.28 16.05
CA ASN A 297 -5.92 -4.31 17.15
C ASN A 297 -4.47 -4.02 16.73
N PHE A 298 -4.20 -3.90 15.43
CA PHE A 298 -2.84 -3.68 14.93
C PHE A 298 -2.42 -2.21 15.01
N ASP A 299 -1.36 -1.96 15.78
CA ASP A 299 -0.64 -0.71 15.90
C ASP A 299 0.80 -0.90 15.41
N PRO A 300 1.19 -0.33 14.25
CA PRO A 300 2.54 -0.50 13.72
C PRO A 300 3.62 0.04 14.67
N LEU A 301 3.32 1.03 15.51
CA LEU A 301 4.28 1.63 16.46
C LEU A 301 4.43 0.81 17.75
N LYS A 302 3.73 -0.32 17.86
CA LYS A 302 3.87 -1.29 18.95
C LYS A 302 4.21 -2.68 18.42
N ASP A 303 3.37 -3.20 17.52
CA ASP A 303 3.42 -4.60 17.08
C ASP A 303 4.54 -4.86 16.08
N ALA A 304 4.91 -3.86 15.29
CA ALA A 304 5.96 -3.96 14.28
C ALA A 304 7.31 -3.40 14.75
N VAL A 305 7.47 -3.10 16.05
CA VAL A 305 8.73 -2.61 16.60
C VAL A 305 9.61 -3.79 17.02
N PRO A 306 10.85 -3.90 16.49
CA PRO A 306 11.79 -4.90 16.96
C PRO A 306 12.39 -4.49 18.32
N LYS A 307 12.73 -5.49 19.15
CA LYS A 307 13.19 -5.33 20.54
C LYS A 307 14.38 -4.39 20.66
N PHE A 308 15.35 -4.51 19.76
CA PHE A 308 16.58 -3.71 19.79
C PHE A 308 16.32 -2.19 19.72
N VAL A 309 15.17 -1.76 19.18
CA VAL A 309 14.86 -0.32 19.12
C VAL A 309 14.61 0.26 20.51
N PHE A 310 14.04 -0.52 21.43
CA PHE A 310 13.87 -0.11 22.83
C PHE A 310 15.19 -0.13 23.62
N GLU A 311 16.20 -0.84 23.11
CA GLU A 311 17.52 -0.99 23.74
C GLU A 311 18.54 0.03 23.24
N ARG A 312 18.17 0.86 22.24
CA ARG A 312 18.99 1.99 21.80
C ARG A 312 19.21 2.91 22.98
N LYS A 313 20.47 3.03 23.40
CA LYS A 313 20.88 4.13 24.28
C LYS A 313 20.90 5.38 23.41
N ASP A 314 20.11 6.39 23.81
CA ASP A 314 20.15 7.73 23.21
C ASP A 314 21.57 8.32 23.30
#